data_AF-A0A936DLY5-F1
#
_entry.id   AF-A0A936DLY5-F1
#
_cell.length_a   1.000
_cell.length_b   1.000
_cell.length_c   1.000
_cell.angle_alpha   90.00
_cell.angle_beta   90.00
_cell.angle_gamma   90.00
#
_symmetry.space_group_name_H-M   'P 1'
#
loop_
_entity.id
_entity.type
_entity.pdbx_description
1 polymer ?
#
loop_
_entity_poly.entity_id
_entity_poly.type
_entity_poly.pdbx_seq_one_letter_code
_entity_poly.pdbx_strand_id
1 'polypeptide(L)' 'MEIDEIKFIKGFNAGYFLARYEPKVLSDLLEHIHPINSYISGMNYGQQELQFEIDKSQLEEIKSRRHQKNKSRDLE' A
#
# COMPACT_ATOMS: atom_id res chain seq x y z
N MET A 1 22.31 13.12 -7.42
CA MET A 1 21.79 11.87 -6.84
C MET A 1 20.93 12.15 -5.62
N GLU A 2 21.42 12.85 -4.59
CA GLU A 2 20.64 13.14 -3.36
C GLU A 2 19.28 13.84 -3.56
N ILE A 3 19.18 14.78 -4.51
CA ILE A 3 17.93 15.54 -4.73
C ILE A 3 16.79 14.63 -5.22
N ASP A 4 17.08 13.63 -6.05
CA ASP A 4 16.05 12.74 -6.60
C ASP A 4 15.58 11.73 -5.57
N GLU A 5 16.48 11.28 -4.68
CA GLU A 5 16.14 10.42 -3.54
C GLU A 5 15.26 11.15 -2.53
N ILE A 6 15.59 12.40 -2.17
CA ILE A 6 14.75 13.22 -1.28
C ILE A 6 13.35 13.42 -1.87
N LYS A 7 13.26 13.68 -3.18
CA LYS A 7 11.96 13.80 -3.88
C LYS A 7 11.21 12.48 -3.84
N PHE A 8 11.88 11.37 -4.07
CA PHE A 8 11.27 10.05 -3.99
C PHE A 8 10.68 9.77 -2.61
N ILE A 9 11.45 9.97 -1.53
CA ILE A 9 10.99 9.73 -0.16
C ILE A 9 9.78 10.61 0.19
N LYS A 10 9.82 11.89 -0.19
CA LYS A 10 8.67 12.80 0.04
C LYS A 10 7.44 12.35 -0.73
N GLY A 11 7.62 11.91 -1.98
CA GLY A 11 6.56 11.37 -2.81
C GLY A 11 5.98 10.09 -2.20
N PHE A 12 6.83 9.18 -1.77
CA PHE A 12 6.45 7.94 -1.10
C PHE A 12 5.54 8.18 0.10
N ASN A 13 5.99 9.03 1.02
CA ASN A 13 5.19 9.35 2.21
C ASN A 13 3.85 9.99 1.84
N ALA A 14 3.84 10.94 0.89
CA ALA A 14 2.61 11.58 0.43
C ALA A 14 1.63 10.58 -0.21
N GLY A 15 2.13 9.71 -1.09
CA GLY A 15 1.34 8.66 -1.72
C GLY A 15 0.73 7.69 -0.70
N TYR A 16 1.53 7.23 0.26
CA TYR A 16 1.04 6.36 1.33
C TYR A 16 -0.07 7.02 2.16
N PHE A 17 0.13 8.27 2.59
CA PHE A 17 -0.86 8.98 3.40
C PHE A 17 -2.14 9.29 2.63
N LEU A 18 -2.02 9.74 1.37
CA LEU A 18 -3.18 10.01 0.53
C LEU A 18 -3.95 8.73 0.21
N ALA A 19 -3.26 7.62 -0.10
CA ALA A 19 -3.91 6.33 -0.32
C ALA A 19 -4.73 5.88 0.91
N ARG A 20 -4.24 6.22 2.11
CA ARG A 20 -4.87 5.83 3.38
C ARG A 20 -6.08 6.69 3.75
N TYR A 21 -5.97 8.00 3.58
CA TYR A 21 -6.97 8.94 4.11
C TYR A 21 -7.82 9.61 3.02
N GLU A 22 -7.28 9.81 1.83
CA GLU A 22 -7.93 10.53 0.71
C GLU A 22 -7.70 9.80 -0.64
N PRO A 23 -8.09 8.53 -0.79
CA PRO A 23 -7.72 7.69 -1.93
C PRO A 23 -8.25 8.21 -3.28
N LYS A 24 -9.38 8.92 -3.27
CA LYS A 24 -9.94 9.54 -4.49
C LYS A 24 -9.04 10.65 -5.02
N VAL A 25 -8.54 11.51 -4.12
CA VAL A 25 -7.61 12.59 -4.48
C VAL A 25 -6.34 12.02 -5.10
N LEU A 26 -5.82 10.92 -4.55
CA LEU A 26 -4.66 10.25 -5.11
C LEU A 26 -4.94 9.66 -6.50
N SER A 27 -6.09 8.99 -6.67
CA SER A 27 -6.51 8.43 -7.96
C SER A 27 -6.60 9.51 -9.02
N ASP A 28 -7.33 10.60 -8.74
CA ASP A 28 -7.52 11.72 -9.67
C ASP A 28 -6.19 12.39 -10.02
N LEU A 29 -5.27 12.48 -9.05
CA LEU A 29 -3.92 13.03 -9.25
C LEU A 29 -3.08 12.15 -10.17
N LEU A 30 -3.14 10.82 -10.02
CA LEU A 30 -2.29 9.89 -10.77
C LEU A 30 -2.89 9.48 -12.12
N GLU A 31 -4.20 9.62 -12.33
CA GLU A 31 -4.92 9.17 -13.54
C GLU A 31 -4.36 9.77 -14.84
N HIS A 32 -3.82 10.99 -14.79
CA HIS A 32 -3.30 11.69 -15.97
C HIS A 32 -1.80 11.98 -15.90
N ILE A 33 -1.12 11.45 -14.88
CA ILE A 33 0.30 11.71 -14.65
C ILE A 33 1.07 10.41 -14.83
N HIS A 34 1.70 10.24 -16.00
CA HIS A 34 2.79 9.27 -16.13
C HIS A 34 3.90 9.59 -15.11
N PRO A 35 4.70 8.65 -14.60
CA PRO A 35 5.77 8.97 -13.65
C PRO A 35 6.84 9.86 -14.30
N ILE A 36 6.61 11.19 -14.24
CA ILE A 36 7.42 12.22 -14.90
C ILE A 36 8.68 12.51 -14.09
N ASN A 37 8.66 12.22 -12.78
CA ASN A 37 9.77 12.49 -11.88
C ASN A 37 9.73 11.58 -10.64
N SER A 38 10.84 11.55 -9.90
CA SER A 38 11.02 10.71 -8.71
C SER A 38 9.96 10.93 -7.63
N TYR A 39 9.37 12.12 -7.52
CA TYR A 39 8.30 12.37 -6.55
C TYR A 39 7.02 11.61 -6.93
N ILE A 40 6.58 11.70 -8.19
CA ILE A 40 5.41 10.95 -8.67
C ILE A 40 5.66 9.44 -8.63
N SER A 41 6.89 9.00 -8.97
CA SER A 41 7.28 7.60 -8.77
C SER A 41 7.16 7.20 -7.29
N GLY A 42 7.68 8.02 -6.38
CA GLY A 42 7.51 7.82 -4.94
C GLY A 42 6.04 7.66 -4.56
N MET A 43 5.15 8.55 -5.01
CA MET A 43 3.73 8.49 -4.69
C MET A 43 3.08 7.16 -5.12
N ASN A 44 3.38 6.68 -6.33
CA ASN A 44 2.91 5.38 -6.80
C ASN A 44 3.39 4.23 -5.90
N TYR A 45 4.66 4.26 -5.49
CA TYR A 45 5.20 3.24 -4.60
C TYR A 45 4.59 3.30 -3.19
N GLY A 46 4.34 4.49 -2.67
CA GLY A 46 3.67 4.66 -1.37
C GLY A 46 2.24 4.10 -1.38
N GLN A 47 1.50 4.29 -2.48
CA GLN A 47 0.18 3.67 -2.67
C GLN A 47 0.26 2.15 -2.70
N GLN A 48 1.23 1.61 -3.44
CA GLN A 48 1.45 0.17 -3.56
C GLN A 48 1.82 -0.47 -2.22
N GLU A 49 2.62 0.21 -1.40
CA GLU A 49 2.97 -0.27 -0.06
C GLU A 49 1.74 -0.40 0.84
N LEU A 50 0.85 0.59 0.84
CA LEU A 50 -0.39 0.50 1.61
C LEU A 50 -1.26 -0.67 1.13
N GLN A 51 -1.38 -0.87 -0.19
CA GLN A 51 -2.13 -2.00 -0.74
C GLN A 51 -1.53 -3.33 -0.30
N PHE A 52 -0.20 -3.44 -0.33
CA PHE A 52 0.51 -4.62 0.14
C PHE A 52 0.27 -4.91 1.63
N GLU A 53 0.26 -3.87 2.49
CA GLU A 53 -0.06 -4.01 3.91
C GLU A 53 -1.50 -4.53 4.13
N ILE A 54 -2.47 -4.02 3.38
CA ILE A 54 -3.86 -4.47 3.42
C ILE A 54 -3.96 -5.94 3.00
N ASP A 55 -3.36 -6.30 1.86
CA ASP A 55 -3.40 -7.66 1.32
C ASP A 55 -2.75 -8.66 2.29
N LYS A 56 -1.62 -8.27 2.89
CA LYS A 56 -0.93 -9.07 3.90
C LYS A 56 -1.79 -9.26 5.15
N SER A 57 -2.46 -8.22 5.63
CA SER A 57 -3.35 -8.30 6.78
C SER A 57 -4.51 -9.27 6.52
N GLN A 58 -5.14 -9.17 5.34
CA GLN A 58 -6.21 -10.08 4.93
C GLN A 58 -5.74 -11.53 4.82
N LEU A 59 -4.53 -11.76 4.29
CA LEU A 59 -3.96 -13.09 4.19
C LEU A 59 -3.74 -13.73 5.57
N GLU A 60 -3.22 -12.97 6.53
CA GLU A 60 -3.03 -13.45 7.90
C GLU A 60 -4.37 -13.74 8.59
N GLU A 61 -5.40 -12.92 8.35
CA GLU A 61 -6.74 -13.19 8.84
C GLU A 61 -7.28 -14.53 8.29
N ILE A 62 -7.14 -14.78 6.98
CA ILE A 62 -7.55 -16.04 6.35
C ILE A 62 -6.81 -17.23 6.96
N LYS A 63 -5.48 -17.10 7.16
CA LYS A 63 -4.68 -18.15 7.81
C LYS A 63 -5.17 -18.43 9.22
N SER A 64 -5.45 -17.40 10.01
CA SER A 64 -5.91 -17.54 11.40
C SER A 64 -7.25 -18.30 11.48
N ARG A 65 -8.20 -17.97 10.59
CA ARG A 65 -9.51 -18.64 10.49
C ARG A 65 -9.36 -20.11 10.10
N ARG A 66 -8.44 -20.44 9.17
CA ARG A 66 -8.15 -21.84 8.79
C ARG A 66 -7.57 -22.64 9.96
N HIS A 67 -6.66 -22.05 10.73
CA HIS A 67 -6.07 -22.74 11.90
C HIS A 67 -7.12 -23.01 12.99
N GLN A 68 -8.03 -22.07 13.24
CA GLN A 68 -9.14 -22.29 14.18
C GLN A 68 -10.06 -23.43 13.75
N LYS A 69 -10.42 -23.49 12.46
CA LYS A 69 -11.29 -24.56 11.92
C LYS A 69 -10.65 -25.95 11.96
N ASN A 70 -9.34 -26.05 11.80
CA ASN A 70 -8.63 -27.32 11.94
C ASN A 70 -8.59 -27.76 13.41
N LYS A 71 -8.29 -26.84 14.34
CA LYS A 71 -8.28 -27.15 15.78
C LYS A 71 -9.65 -27.59 16.32
N SER A 72 -10.75 -27.08 15.78
CA SER A 72 -12.10 -27.53 16.15
C SER A 72 -12.45 -28.92 15.63
N ARG A 73 -11.84 -29.39 14.54
CA ARG A 73 -12.07 -30.72 13.97
C ARG A 73 -11.34 -31.84 14.71
N ASP A 74 -10.23 -31.51 15.37
CA ASP A 74 -9.46 -32.48 16.15
C ASP A 74 -10.04 -32.70 17.58
N LEU A 75 -11.11 -31.98 17.93
CA LEU A 75 -11.80 -32.06 19.22
C LEU A 75 -13.19 -32.75 19.15
N GLU A 76 -13.62 -33.17 17.96
CA GLU A 76 -14.77 -34.08 17.73
C GLU A 76 -14.27 -35.51 17.52
#